data_AF-A0A4S3J1I3-F1
#
_entry.id   AF-A0A4S3J1I3-F1
#
_cell.length_a   1.000
_cell.length_b   1.000
_cell.length_c   1.000
_cell.angle_alpha   90.00
_cell.angle_beta   90.00
_cell.angle_gamma   90.00
#
_symmetry.space_group_name_H-M   'P 1'
#
loop_
_entity.id
_entity.type
_entity.pdbx_description
1 polymer ?
#
loop_
_entity_poly.entity_id
_entity_poly.type
_entity_poly.pdbx_seq_one_letter_code
_entity_poly.pdbx_strand_id
1 'polypeptide(L)'
;MATEDIRIARHDLESTVDPLADDEESPWQALRRDEQMRVEILQDVDRCLQENFFFREPATKAKMVDILFIYSKLNPDLGYRQGMHELLAPILWVVDRDAIDTRSPEGLNSTEEDDTVFLQLLDANYVEHDSFTLFCSVMQNTRSYYEHTRQRSASGQVDVVPIVNQCHHIHNDLLTTTDLELADHLEVLEVLPQIFLT
;
A
#
# COMPACT_ATOMS: atom_id res chain seq x y z
N MET A 1 -24.27 14.39 -0.89
CA MET A 1 -24.93 13.17 -1.36
C MET A 1 -24.00 11.98 -1.11
N ALA A 2 -23.52 11.86 0.13
CA ALA A 2 -22.38 11.01 0.53
C ALA A 2 -22.73 10.22 1.80
N THR A 3 -23.91 9.61 1.80
CA THR A 3 -24.48 8.94 2.99
C THR A 3 -25.09 7.57 2.68
N GLU A 4 -24.98 7.07 1.46
CA GLU A 4 -25.63 5.81 1.06
C GLU A 4 -24.70 4.59 1.16
N ASP A 5 -23.38 4.74 0.99
CA ASP A 5 -22.46 3.59 0.92
C ASP A 5 -22.11 2.95 2.27
N ILE A 6 -22.40 3.62 3.39
CA ILE A 6 -22.22 3.06 4.76
C ILE A 6 -23.37 2.10 5.15
N ARG A 7 -24.46 2.05 4.37
CA ARG A 7 -25.65 1.28 4.75
C ARG A 7 -25.59 -0.19 4.37
N ILE A 8 -24.79 -0.58 3.37
CA ILE A 8 -24.84 -1.93 2.82
C ILE A 8 -24.20 -2.96 3.78
N ALA A 9 -23.15 -2.60 4.52
CA ALA A 9 -22.53 -3.51 5.49
C ALA A 9 -23.28 -3.61 6.84
N ARG A 10 -24.17 -2.67 7.16
CA ARG A 10 -24.88 -2.62 8.45
C ARG A 10 -26.13 -3.50 8.51
N HIS A 11 -26.65 -3.97 7.38
CA HIS A 11 -27.97 -4.59 7.32
C HIS A 11 -27.95 -6.13 7.48
N ASP A 12 -26.79 -6.78 7.30
CA ASP A 12 -26.67 -8.25 7.30
C ASP A 12 -26.09 -8.84 8.60
N LEU A 13 -25.80 -8.01 9.61
CA LEU A 13 -25.45 -8.49 10.95
C LEU A 13 -26.74 -8.88 11.68
N GLU A 14 -27.22 -10.10 11.43
CA GLU A 14 -28.35 -10.69 12.16
C GLU A 14 -28.19 -10.45 13.67
N SER A 15 -29.24 -9.86 14.22
CA SER A 15 -29.42 -9.28 15.56
C SER A 15 -29.38 -10.29 16.72
N THR A 16 -28.48 -11.28 16.69
CA THR A 16 -28.43 -12.37 17.69
C THR A 16 -27.14 -12.43 18.50
N VAL A 17 -26.12 -11.64 18.17
CA VAL A 17 -24.82 -11.64 18.88
C VAL A 17 -24.56 -10.27 19.50
N ASP A 18 -24.29 -10.25 20.82
CA ASP A 18 -24.01 -9.05 21.60
C ASP A 18 -22.76 -8.32 21.05
N PRO A 19 -22.86 -7.04 20.64
CA PRO A 19 -21.74 -6.25 20.10
C PRO A 19 -20.56 -6.07 21.08
N LEU A 20 -20.81 -6.26 22.38
CA LEU A 20 -19.82 -6.15 23.46
C LEU A 20 -19.30 -7.50 23.95
N ALA A 21 -19.76 -8.62 23.40
CA ALA A 21 -19.24 -9.93 23.78
C ALA A 21 -17.79 -10.12 23.29
N ASP A 22 -16.90 -10.55 24.19
CA ASP A 22 -15.53 -10.99 23.90
C ASP A 22 -15.51 -12.41 23.31
N ASP A 23 -16.38 -12.69 22.35
CA ASP A 23 -16.35 -13.94 21.59
C ASP A 23 -15.42 -13.74 20.38
N GLU A 24 -14.32 -14.51 20.32
CA GLU A 24 -13.26 -14.42 19.30
C GLU A 24 -13.79 -14.66 17.87
N GLU A 25 -14.89 -15.41 17.72
CA GLU A 25 -15.54 -15.66 16.43
C GLU A 25 -16.68 -14.67 16.12
N SER A 26 -16.91 -13.67 16.98
CA SER A 26 -17.98 -12.70 16.79
C SER A 26 -17.77 -11.86 15.52
N PRO A 27 -18.80 -11.71 14.66
CA PRO A 27 -18.77 -10.81 13.51
C PRO A 27 -18.36 -9.37 13.87
N TRP A 28 -18.65 -8.94 15.09
CA TRP A 28 -18.27 -7.63 15.61
C TRP A 28 -16.77 -7.45 15.80
N GLN A 29 -16.03 -8.51 16.07
CA GLN A 29 -14.57 -8.43 16.13
C GLN A 29 -13.96 -8.25 14.74
N ALA A 30 -14.51 -8.91 13.72
CA ALA A 30 -14.08 -8.73 12.34
C ALA A 30 -14.34 -7.29 11.87
N LEU A 31 -15.52 -6.75 12.16
CA LEU A 31 -15.85 -5.36 11.86
C LEU A 31 -14.91 -4.38 12.57
N ARG A 32 -14.68 -4.55 13.87
CA ARG A 32 -13.75 -3.72 14.64
C ARG A 32 -12.32 -3.76 14.08
N ARG A 33 -11.84 -4.94 13.68
CA ARG A 33 -10.52 -5.10 13.04
C ARG A 33 -10.46 -4.37 11.70
N ASP A 34 -11.51 -4.44 10.90
CA ASP A 34 -11.59 -3.77 9.60
C ASP A 34 -11.64 -2.25 9.74
N GLU A 35 -12.41 -1.73 10.71
CA GLU A 35 -12.45 -0.30 11.04
C GLU A 35 -11.09 0.20 11.53
N GLN A 36 -10.45 -0.56 12.42
CA GLN A 36 -9.12 -0.21 12.95
C GLN A 36 -8.08 -0.16 11.82
N MET A 37 -8.07 -1.15 10.92
CA MET A 37 -7.18 -1.17 9.76
C MET A 37 -7.41 0.05 8.85
N ARG A 38 -8.67 0.39 8.56
CA ARG A 38 -8.99 1.57 7.75
C ARG A 38 -8.52 2.87 8.40
N VAL A 39 -8.63 2.97 9.73
CA VAL A 39 -8.11 4.14 10.48
C VAL A 39 -6.60 4.24 10.38
N GLU A 40 -5.87 3.12 10.52
CA GLU A 40 -4.41 3.09 10.39
C GLU A 40 -3.97 3.50 8.98
N ILE A 41 -4.60 2.94 7.95
CA ILE A 41 -4.34 3.30 6.55
C ILE A 41 -4.62 4.79 6.32
N LEU A 42 -5.76 5.29 6.79
CA LEU A 42 -6.15 6.69 6.59
C LEU A 42 -5.15 7.65 7.24
N GLN A 43 -4.67 7.35 8.45
CA GLN A 43 -3.68 8.18 9.14
C GLN A 43 -2.40 8.34 8.34
N ASP A 44 -1.95 7.27 7.70
CA ASP A 44 -0.76 7.27 6.84
C ASP A 44 -1.01 8.01 5.52
N VAL A 45 -2.13 7.73 4.86
CA VAL A 45 -2.56 8.41 3.62
C VAL A 45 -2.71 9.92 3.82
N ASP A 46 -3.20 10.36 4.98
CA ASP A 46 -3.37 11.78 5.30
C ASP A 46 -2.04 12.55 5.36
N ARG A 47 -0.93 11.88 5.65
CA ARG A 47 0.41 12.48 5.69
C ARG A 47 1.20 12.25 4.40
N CYS A 48 0.76 11.34 3.54
CA CYS A 48 1.46 10.94 2.32
C CYS A 48 1.49 12.08 1.29
N LEU A 49 2.70 12.41 0.81
CA LEU A 49 2.97 13.32 -0.32
C LEU A 49 2.12 14.60 -0.34
N GLN A 50 1.87 15.20 0.84
CA GLN A 50 0.97 16.34 0.98
C GLN A 50 1.45 17.59 0.25
N GLU A 51 2.68 17.67 -0.26
CA GLU A 51 3.11 18.79 -1.11
C GLU A 51 2.40 18.84 -2.47
N ASN A 52 1.90 17.70 -2.97
CA ASN A 52 1.16 17.62 -4.22
C ASN A 52 -0.36 17.66 -3.95
N PHE A 53 -1.05 18.62 -4.57
CA PHE A 53 -2.50 18.83 -4.40
C PHE A 53 -3.33 17.59 -4.69
N PHE A 54 -2.89 16.74 -5.63
CA PHE A 54 -3.57 15.49 -5.98
C PHE A 54 -3.80 14.59 -4.75
N PHE A 55 -2.83 14.47 -3.85
CA PHE A 55 -2.94 13.65 -2.63
C PHE A 55 -3.67 14.34 -1.47
N ARG A 56 -4.07 15.60 -1.64
CA ARG A 56 -4.94 16.29 -0.69
C ARG A 56 -6.41 16.05 -1.00
N GLU A 57 -6.74 15.63 -2.21
CA GLU A 57 -8.11 15.45 -2.67
C GLU A 57 -8.79 14.28 -1.94
N PRO A 58 -10.01 14.47 -1.40
CA PRO A 58 -10.73 13.40 -0.71
C PRO A 58 -10.95 12.16 -1.57
N ALA A 59 -11.18 12.34 -2.88
CA ALA A 59 -11.36 11.23 -3.82
C ALA A 59 -10.09 10.39 -3.97
N THR A 60 -8.93 11.03 -4.09
CA THR A 60 -7.62 10.33 -4.14
C THR A 60 -7.34 9.57 -2.86
N LYS A 61 -7.58 10.20 -1.70
CA LYS A 61 -7.41 9.54 -0.41
C LYS A 61 -8.32 8.32 -0.26
N ALA A 62 -9.57 8.42 -0.70
CA ALA A 62 -10.52 7.30 -0.70
C ALA A 62 -10.00 6.12 -1.54
N LYS A 63 -9.58 6.37 -2.80
CA LYS A 63 -8.97 5.35 -3.67
C LYS A 63 -7.77 4.67 -2.99
N MET A 64 -6.88 5.46 -2.38
CA MET A 64 -5.71 4.90 -1.68
C MET A 64 -6.11 4.00 -0.50
N VAL A 65 -7.06 4.45 0.33
CA VAL A 65 -7.55 3.68 1.47
C VAL A 65 -8.19 2.37 1.01
N ASP A 66 -9.03 2.41 -0.03
CA ASP A 66 -9.73 1.22 -0.52
C ASP A 66 -8.77 0.22 -1.17
N ILE A 67 -7.83 0.66 -2.01
CA ILE A 67 -6.79 -0.21 -2.60
C ILE A 67 -5.97 -0.92 -1.51
N LEU A 68 -5.46 -0.15 -0.53
CA LEU A 68 -4.64 -0.71 0.55
C LEU A 68 -5.45 -1.66 1.43
N PHE A 69 -6.69 -1.28 1.77
CA PHE A 69 -7.57 -2.12 2.57
C PHE A 69 -7.89 -3.43 1.88
N ILE A 70 -8.29 -3.39 0.60
CA ILE A 70 -8.58 -4.58 -0.20
C ILE A 70 -7.34 -5.48 -0.30
N TYR A 71 -6.17 -4.91 -0.58
CA TYR A 71 -4.93 -5.68 -0.64
C TYR A 71 -4.67 -6.39 0.69
N SER A 72 -4.80 -5.69 1.82
CA SER A 72 -4.58 -6.26 3.15
C SER A 72 -5.60 -7.33 3.52
N LYS A 73 -6.86 -7.21 3.09
CA LYS A 73 -7.88 -8.25 3.27
C LYS A 73 -7.60 -9.50 2.44
N LEU A 74 -7.04 -9.34 1.24
CA LEU A 74 -6.64 -10.46 0.38
C LEU A 74 -5.33 -11.12 0.84
N ASN A 75 -4.54 -10.44 1.66
CA ASN A 75 -3.25 -10.90 2.19
C ASN A 75 -3.24 -10.88 3.72
N PRO A 76 -4.10 -11.66 4.40
CA PRO A 76 -4.29 -11.59 5.86
C PRO A 76 -3.05 -12.00 6.66
N ASP A 77 -2.14 -12.77 6.06
CA ASP A 77 -0.87 -13.16 6.66
C ASP A 77 0.14 -12.00 6.73
N LEU A 78 0.04 -11.02 5.82
CA LEU A 78 0.82 -9.79 5.85
C LEU A 78 0.10 -8.63 6.55
N GLY A 79 -1.17 -8.43 6.20
CA GLY A 79 -1.98 -7.28 6.60
C GLY A 79 -1.53 -5.96 5.94
N TYR A 80 -1.99 -4.84 6.49
CA TYR A 80 -1.46 -3.51 6.14
C TYR A 80 -0.15 -3.27 6.90
N ARG A 81 0.83 -2.65 6.25
CA ARG A 81 2.09 -2.23 6.85
C ARG A 81 2.39 -0.79 6.47
N GLN A 82 2.82 0.00 7.46
CA GLN A 82 3.26 1.37 7.23
C GLN A 82 4.35 1.40 6.15
N GLY A 83 4.26 2.37 5.24
CA GLY A 83 5.11 2.49 4.05
C GLY A 83 4.48 1.92 2.77
N MET A 84 3.50 1.00 2.86
CA MET A 84 2.81 0.50 1.66
C MET A 84 2.08 1.62 0.89
N HIS A 85 1.58 2.63 1.59
CA HIS A 85 0.96 3.81 1.00
C HIS A 85 1.94 4.63 0.14
N GLU A 86 3.23 4.63 0.48
CA GLU A 86 4.28 5.32 -0.29
C GLU A 86 4.60 4.61 -1.60
N LEU A 87 4.44 3.28 -1.64
CA LEU A 87 4.52 2.51 -2.90
C LEU A 87 3.30 2.74 -3.78
N LEU A 88 2.10 2.81 -3.18
CA LEU A 88 0.86 3.02 -3.94
C LEU A 88 0.75 4.44 -4.53
N ALA A 89 1.16 5.46 -3.79
CA ALA A 89 0.98 6.86 -4.18
C ALA A 89 1.51 7.20 -5.59
N PRO A 90 2.76 6.87 -5.98
CA PRO A 90 3.26 7.15 -7.32
C PRO A 90 2.55 6.33 -8.40
N ILE A 91 2.12 5.10 -8.10
CA ILE A 91 1.36 4.26 -9.04
C ILE A 91 0.04 4.94 -9.37
N LEU A 92 -0.74 5.27 -8.33
CA LEU A 92 -2.04 5.92 -8.49
C LEU A 92 -1.92 7.27 -9.22
N TRP A 93 -0.87 8.03 -8.91
CA TRP A 93 -0.65 9.33 -9.56
C TRP A 93 -0.37 9.20 -11.06
N VAL A 94 0.46 8.24 -11.48
CA VAL A 94 0.75 8.03 -12.91
C VAL A 94 -0.49 7.52 -13.64
N VAL A 95 -1.19 6.53 -13.07
CA VAL A 95 -2.42 5.99 -13.67
C VAL A 95 -3.50 7.07 -13.83
N ASP A 96 -3.69 7.92 -12.82
CA ASP A 96 -4.66 9.03 -12.88
C ASP A 96 -4.27 10.09 -13.92
N ARG A 97 -2.96 10.36 -14.11
CA ARG A 97 -2.47 11.33 -15.09
C ARG A 97 -2.58 10.85 -16.53
N ASP A 98 -2.43 9.56 -16.75
CA ASP A 98 -2.54 8.94 -18.06
C ASP A 98 -4.01 8.64 -18.44
N ALA A 99 -4.93 8.72 -17.48
CA ALA A 99 -6.33 8.42 -17.69
C ALA A 99 -7.02 9.40 -18.66
N ILE A 100 -7.84 8.84 -19.54
CA ILE A 100 -8.64 9.54 -20.55
C ILE A 100 -10.09 9.51 -20.10
N ASP A 101 -10.73 10.69 -20.02
CA ASP A 101 -12.18 10.76 -19.81
C ASP A 101 -12.89 10.40 -21.12
N THR A 102 -13.31 9.14 -21.22
CA THR A 102 -14.01 8.56 -22.37
C THR A 102 -15.39 9.18 -22.62
N ARG A 103 -15.91 9.97 -21.67
CA ARG A 103 -17.16 10.73 -21.79
C ARG A 103 -16.95 12.12 -22.41
N SER A 104 -15.71 12.57 -22.54
CA SER A 104 -15.41 13.83 -23.20
C SER A 104 -15.59 13.67 -24.73
N PRO A 105 -16.14 14.70 -25.42
CA PRO A 105 -16.38 14.64 -26.87
C PRO A 105 -15.09 14.54 -27.71
N GLU A 106 -13.92 14.71 -27.07
CA GLU A 106 -12.60 14.63 -27.69
C GLU A 106 -12.07 13.19 -27.73
N GLY A 107 -12.45 12.34 -26.76
CA GLY A 107 -11.96 10.96 -26.62
C GLY A 107 -12.62 9.91 -27.53
N LEU A 108 -13.60 10.29 -28.35
CA LEU A 108 -14.42 9.37 -29.16
C LEU A 108 -14.21 9.52 -30.68
N ASN A 109 -13.21 10.30 -31.10
CA ASN A 109 -13.02 10.64 -32.52
C ASN A 109 -12.23 9.59 -33.33
N SER A 110 -11.73 8.54 -32.69
CA SER A 110 -11.00 7.45 -33.33
C SER A 110 -11.86 6.20 -33.47
N THR A 111 -11.85 5.59 -34.66
CA THR A 111 -12.63 4.39 -35.01
C THR A 111 -11.74 3.19 -35.35
N GLU A 112 -10.44 3.28 -35.09
CA GLU A 112 -9.48 2.20 -35.29
C GLU A 112 -9.49 1.24 -34.08
N GLU A 113 -9.31 -0.06 -34.33
CA GLU A 113 -9.35 -1.09 -33.28
C GLU A 113 -8.30 -0.83 -32.18
N ASP A 114 -7.09 -0.40 -32.54
CA ASP A 114 -6.01 -0.06 -31.60
C ASP A 114 -6.40 1.11 -30.67
N ASP A 115 -7.10 2.11 -31.19
CA ASP A 115 -7.57 3.24 -30.38
C ASP A 115 -8.64 2.80 -29.37
N THR A 116 -9.49 1.84 -29.74
CA THR A 116 -10.50 1.31 -28.81
C THR A 116 -9.87 0.54 -27.64
N VAL A 117 -8.77 -0.18 -27.88
CA VAL A 117 -8.01 -0.87 -26.82
C VAL A 117 -7.33 0.14 -25.91
N PHE A 118 -6.72 1.19 -26.48
CA PHE A 118 -6.05 2.23 -25.70
C PHE A 118 -7.04 3.02 -24.83
N LEU A 119 -8.23 3.34 -25.36
CA LEU A 119 -9.30 4.00 -24.63
C LEU A 119 -9.84 3.14 -23.47
N GLN A 120 -9.87 1.81 -23.63
CA GLN A 120 -10.24 0.89 -22.54
C GLN A 120 -9.13 0.81 -21.48
N LEU A 121 -7.87 0.74 -21.91
CA LEU A 121 -6.72 0.63 -21.01
C LEU A 121 -6.52 1.87 -20.13
N LEU A 122 -6.88 3.05 -20.65
CA LEU A 122 -6.72 4.33 -19.95
C LEU A 122 -8.05 4.94 -19.51
N ASP A 123 -9.11 4.14 -19.35
CA ASP A 123 -10.40 4.68 -18.95
C ASP A 123 -10.35 5.25 -17.51
N ALA A 124 -10.69 6.52 -17.37
CA ALA A 124 -10.71 7.21 -16.07
C ALA A 124 -11.60 6.56 -15.00
N ASN A 125 -12.59 5.74 -15.38
CA ASN A 125 -13.42 4.99 -14.45
C ASN A 125 -12.69 3.80 -13.81
N TYR A 126 -11.57 3.36 -14.40
CA TYR A 126 -10.83 2.17 -13.96
C TYR A 126 -9.50 2.48 -13.25
N VAL A 127 -9.16 3.76 -13.06
CA VAL A 127 -7.93 4.21 -12.37
C VAL A 127 -7.67 3.47 -11.06
N GLU A 128 -8.68 3.29 -10.22
CA GLU A 128 -8.54 2.59 -8.94
C GLU A 128 -8.23 1.09 -9.13
N HIS A 129 -8.91 0.44 -10.07
CA HIS A 129 -8.73 -0.98 -10.39
C HIS A 129 -7.35 -1.27 -11.00
N ASP A 130 -6.93 -0.42 -11.92
CA ASP A 130 -5.62 -0.55 -12.59
C ASP A 130 -4.50 -0.28 -11.60
N SER A 131 -4.66 0.73 -10.74
CA SER A 131 -3.73 1.01 -9.65
C SER A 131 -3.61 -0.16 -8.68
N PHE A 132 -4.72 -0.81 -8.31
CA PHE A 132 -4.71 -2.00 -7.47
C PHE A 132 -3.94 -3.16 -8.12
N THR A 133 -4.14 -3.38 -9.43
CA THR A 133 -3.47 -4.45 -10.18
C THR A 133 -1.96 -4.23 -10.28
N LEU A 134 -1.55 -2.99 -10.57
CA LEU A 134 -0.14 -2.60 -10.60
C LEU A 134 0.49 -2.67 -9.20
N PHE A 135 -0.23 -2.23 -8.17
CA PHE A 135 0.22 -2.34 -6.79
C PHE A 135 0.43 -3.79 -6.36
N CYS A 136 -0.48 -4.70 -6.69
CA CYS A 136 -0.29 -6.13 -6.48
C CYS A 136 0.99 -6.64 -7.15
N SER A 137 1.26 -6.21 -8.38
CA SER A 137 2.45 -6.61 -9.14
C SER A 137 3.75 -6.11 -8.49
N VAL A 138 3.76 -4.86 -7.98
CA VAL A 138 4.89 -4.33 -7.21
C VAL A 138 5.09 -5.13 -5.93
N MET A 139 3.99 -5.38 -5.20
CA MET A 139 4.02 -6.11 -3.94
C MET A 139 4.55 -7.54 -4.07
N GLN A 140 4.41 -8.21 -5.21
CA GLN A 140 5.02 -9.53 -5.44
C GLN A 140 6.54 -9.53 -5.22
N ASN A 141 7.22 -8.41 -5.47
CA ASN A 141 8.66 -8.27 -5.34
C ASN A 141 9.07 -7.59 -4.03
N THR A 142 8.22 -6.73 -3.47
CA THR A 142 8.56 -5.97 -2.25
C THR A 142 8.02 -6.59 -0.96
N ARG A 143 7.10 -7.55 -1.05
CA ARG A 143 6.44 -8.19 0.10
C ARG A 143 7.42 -8.70 1.16
N SER A 144 8.53 -9.32 0.74
CA SER A 144 9.53 -9.89 1.66
C SER A 144 10.09 -8.85 2.65
N TYR A 145 10.17 -7.58 2.26
CA TYR A 145 10.62 -6.50 3.14
C TYR A 145 9.59 -6.12 4.22
N TYR A 146 8.32 -6.49 4.03
CA TYR A 146 7.23 -6.24 4.96
C TYR A 146 6.91 -7.45 5.85
N GLU A 147 7.35 -8.65 5.46
CA GLU A 147 7.15 -9.88 6.22
C GLU A 147 8.01 -9.89 7.49
N HIS A 148 7.36 -9.80 8.65
CA HIS A 148 8.00 -9.92 9.96
C HIS A 148 8.01 -11.37 10.44
N THR A 149 8.32 -12.31 9.56
CA THR A 149 8.36 -13.73 9.92
C THR A 149 9.50 -13.94 10.90
N ARG A 150 9.20 -13.89 12.20
CA ARG A 150 10.00 -14.46 13.28
C ARG A 150 9.91 -15.97 13.22
N GLN A 151 10.20 -16.59 12.08
CA GLN A 151 10.49 -18.02 12.09
C GLN A 151 11.85 -18.17 12.75
N ARG A 152 11.83 -18.57 14.02
CA ARG A 152 12.99 -19.23 14.61
C ARG A 152 13.28 -20.41 13.69
N SER A 153 14.37 -20.34 12.95
CA SER A 153 14.89 -21.52 12.27
C SER A 153 14.98 -22.67 13.29
N ALA A 154 14.73 -23.91 12.86
CA ALA A 154 14.83 -25.09 13.74
C ALA A 154 16.22 -25.22 14.41
N SER A 155 17.22 -24.48 13.90
CA SER A 155 18.58 -24.33 14.42
C SER A 155 18.76 -23.25 15.51
N GLY A 156 17.72 -22.49 15.86
CA GLY A 156 17.80 -21.41 16.87
C GLY A 156 18.46 -20.11 16.39
N GLN A 157 18.83 -19.99 15.10
CA GLN A 157 19.29 -18.73 14.53
C GLN A 157 18.11 -17.78 14.27
N VAL A 158 18.28 -16.52 14.67
CA VAL A 158 17.34 -15.44 14.41
C VAL A 158 17.46 -15.07 12.95
N ASP A 159 16.38 -15.25 12.19
CA ASP A 159 16.32 -14.73 10.82
C ASP A 159 16.39 -13.20 10.88
N VAL A 160 17.39 -12.64 10.20
CA VAL A 160 17.57 -11.19 10.14
C VAL A 160 16.54 -10.62 9.16
N VAL A 161 15.84 -9.56 9.58
CA VAL A 161 14.79 -8.92 8.77
C VAL A 161 15.37 -8.51 7.40
N PRO A 162 14.71 -8.82 6.28
CA PRO A 162 15.26 -8.59 4.94
C PRO A 162 15.73 -7.15 4.67
N ILE A 163 15.00 -6.15 5.18
CA ILE A 163 15.39 -4.74 5.04
C ILE A 163 16.70 -4.43 5.79
N VAL A 164 16.90 -5.05 6.96
CA VAL A 164 18.12 -4.88 7.77
C VAL A 164 19.32 -5.50 7.07
N ASN A 165 19.13 -6.68 6.46
CA ASN A 165 20.17 -7.31 5.62
C ASN A 165 20.53 -6.43 4.42
N GLN A 166 19.53 -5.84 3.77
CA GLN A 166 19.77 -4.94 2.64
C GLN A 166 20.56 -3.69 3.07
N CYS A 167 20.22 -3.08 4.21
CA CYS A 167 20.98 -1.95 4.75
C CYS A 167 22.43 -2.33 5.06
N HIS A 168 22.66 -3.52 5.64
CA HIS A 168 24.00 -4.03 5.88
C HIS A 168 24.78 -4.24 4.59
N HIS A 169 24.17 -4.85 3.58
CA HIS A 169 24.83 -5.08 2.29
C HIS A 169 25.23 -3.75 1.62
N ILE A 170 24.33 -2.76 1.62
CA ILE A 170 24.61 -1.44 1.05
C ILE A 170 25.76 -0.76 1.80
N HIS A 171 25.74 -0.77 3.13
CA HIS A 171 26.70 -0.02 3.93
C HIS A 171 28.05 -0.71 4.13
N ASN A 172 28.06 -2.02 4.35
CA ASN A 172 29.27 -2.74 4.73
C ASN A 172 29.97 -3.40 3.53
N ASP A 173 29.23 -3.64 2.44
CA ASP A 173 29.82 -4.27 1.25
C ASP A 173 29.97 -3.25 0.12
N LEU A 174 28.87 -2.62 -0.30
CA LEU A 174 28.87 -1.74 -1.47
C LEU A 174 29.58 -0.41 -1.21
N LEU A 175 29.29 0.26 -0.09
CA LEU A 175 29.92 1.52 0.27
C LEU A 175 31.42 1.32 0.49
N THR A 176 31.84 0.31 1.27
CA THR A 176 33.26 0.02 1.50
C THR A 176 34.03 -0.27 0.20
N THR A 177 33.38 -0.90 -0.78
CA THR A 177 33.99 -1.16 -2.09
C THR A 177 34.09 0.11 -2.96
N THR A 178 33.16 1.05 -2.79
CA THR A 178 33.04 2.24 -3.65
C THR A 178 33.77 3.46 -3.08
N ASP A 179 33.69 3.67 -1.77
CA ASP A 179 34.23 4.80 -1.02
C ASP A 179 34.59 4.38 0.41
N LEU A 180 35.85 3.97 0.61
CA LEU A 180 36.36 3.53 1.90
C LEU A 180 36.47 4.67 2.92
N GLU A 181 36.76 5.90 2.47
CA GLU A 181 36.91 7.05 3.37
C GLU A 181 35.58 7.39 4.03
N LEU A 182 34.49 7.40 3.25
CA LEU A 182 33.16 7.62 3.78
C LEU A 182 32.71 6.46 4.69
N ALA A 183 33.00 5.21 4.31
CA ALA A 183 32.67 4.03 5.12
C ALA A 183 33.33 4.10 6.52
N ASP A 184 34.65 4.34 6.56
CA ASP A 184 35.40 4.46 7.81
C ASP A 184 34.89 5.64 8.65
N HIS A 185 34.54 6.76 8.01
CA HIS A 185 34.02 7.93 8.73
C HIS A 185 32.66 7.64 9.40
N LEU A 186 31.74 6.96 8.70
CA LEU A 186 30.44 6.57 9.25
C LEU A 186 30.58 5.54 10.38
N GLU A 187 31.52 4.61 10.26
CA GLU A 187 31.84 3.64 11.31
C GLU A 187 32.37 4.32 12.57
N VAL A 188 33.31 5.28 12.42
CA VAL A 188 33.86 6.06 13.55
C VAL A 188 32.76 6.87 14.27
N LEU A 189 31.77 7.37 13.52
CA LEU A 189 30.65 8.11 14.08
C LEU A 189 29.56 7.20 14.69
N GLU A 190 29.71 5.88 14.61
CA GLU A 190 28.72 4.88 15.06
C GLU A 190 27.33 5.10 14.43
N VAL A 191 27.27 5.62 13.20
CA VAL A 191 26.00 5.87 12.50
C VAL A 191 25.48 4.55 11.96
N LEU A 192 24.40 4.05 12.56
CA LEU A 192 23.76 2.82 12.12
C LEU A 192 23.12 3.00 10.72
N PRO A 193 23.35 2.08 9.77
CA PRO A 193 22.79 2.16 8.41
C PRO A 193 21.27 2.31 8.39
N GLN A 194 20.58 1.71 9.37
CA GLN A 194 19.13 1.73 9.51
C GLN A 194 18.57 3.10 9.89
N ILE A 195 19.40 4.09 10.21
CA ILE A 195 18.93 5.45 10.51
C ILE A 195 18.62 6.23 9.24
N PHE A 196 19.27 5.90 8.12
CA PHE A 196 19.22 6.70 6.89
C PHE A 196 18.95 5.91 5.62
N LEU A 197 19.02 4.58 5.65
CA LEU A 197 18.74 3.70 4.50
C LEU A 197 17.33 3.09 4.51
N THR A 198 16.57 3.26 5.59
CA THR A 198 15.17 2.81 5.70
C THR A 198 14.23 3.98 5.52
#